data_AF-A0A7V9BY78-F1
#
_entry.id   AF-A0A7V9BY78-F1
#
_cell.length_a   1.000
_cell.length_b   1.000
_cell.length_c   1.000
_cell.angle_alpha   90.00
_cell.angle_beta   90.00
_cell.angle_gamma   90.00
#
_symmetry.space_group_name_H-M   'P 1'
#
loop_
_entity.id
_entity.type
_entity.pdbx_description
1 polymer ?
#
loop_
_entity_poly.entity_id
_entity_poly.type
_entity_poly.pdbx_seq_one_letter_code
_entity_poly.pdbx_strand_id
1 'polypeptide(L)'
;MESVHRTARVGLRVTKGQARRCFALLRSAGDVWAALIDVNAYRFAHGARPVANYQEWCREVAGVACGELSVTAVRSVVRRYSEAFFETARRRRRGERARYPRRKRALFPVR
;
A
#
# COMPACT_ATOMS: atom_id res chain seq x y z
N MET A 1 31.24 10.66 -6.70
CA MET A 1 31.42 9.81 -5.51
C MET A 1 30.31 8.76 -5.53
N GLU A 2 30.66 7.51 -5.80
CA GLU A 2 29.71 6.39 -5.85
C GLU A 2 29.56 5.82 -4.43
N SER A 3 28.38 5.92 -3.83
CA SER A 3 28.12 5.45 -2.48
C SER A 3 27.92 3.93 -2.49
N VAL A 4 28.90 3.19 -1.96
CA VAL A 4 28.81 1.73 -1.79
C VAL A 4 27.85 1.41 -0.64
N HIS A 5 26.67 0.90 -0.95
CA HIS A 5 25.72 0.42 0.06
C HIS A 5 26.02 -1.04 0.44
N ARG A 6 26.70 -1.27 1.57
CA ARG A 6 26.84 -2.63 2.15
C ARG A 6 25.54 -3.03 2.84
N THR A 7 24.90 -4.09 2.35
CA THR A 7 23.69 -4.64 2.99
C THR A 7 24.09 -5.71 4.00
N ALA A 8 24.01 -5.41 5.29
CA ALA A 8 24.17 -6.41 6.35
C ALA A 8 22.84 -7.15 6.56
N ARG A 9 22.86 -8.49 6.49
CA ARG A 9 21.71 -9.34 6.86
C ARG A 9 21.84 -9.72 8.33
N VAL A 10 21.07 -9.03 9.19
CA VAL A 10 20.99 -9.36 10.61
C VAL A 10 19.83 -10.33 10.84
N GLY A 11 20.13 -11.52 11.37
CA GLY A 11 19.11 -12.46 11.82
C GLY A 11 18.55 -12.00 13.16
N LEU A 12 17.31 -11.50 13.19
CA LEU A 12 16.63 -11.16 14.43
C LEU A 12 16.19 -12.45 15.14
N ARG A 13 16.70 -12.73 16.34
CA ARG A 13 16.17 -13.79 17.22
C ARG A 13 14.87 -13.31 17.87
N VAL A 14 13.80 -13.29 17.08
CA VAL A 14 12.47 -12.89 17.56
C VAL A 14 11.81 -14.02 18.34
N THR A 15 11.08 -13.69 19.39
CA THR A 15 10.19 -14.65 20.04
C THR A 15 9.04 -15.03 19.10
N LYS A 16 8.38 -16.17 19.35
CA LYS A 16 7.18 -16.57 18.58
C LYS A 16 6.10 -15.48 18.60
N GLY A 17 5.94 -14.77 19.72
CA GLY A 17 5.00 -13.66 19.85
C GLY A 17 5.36 -12.46 18.96
N GLN A 18 6.63 -12.05 18.96
CA GLN A 18 7.13 -10.99 18.09
C GLN A 18 6.98 -11.34 16.61
N ALA A 19 7.29 -12.58 16.22
CA ALA A 19 7.11 -13.04 14.85
C ALA A 19 5.63 -12.97 14.42
N ARG A 20 4.71 -13.51 15.24
CA ARG A 20 3.26 -13.43 14.97
C ARG A 20 2.79 -11.99 14.81
N ARG A 21 3.23 -11.09 15.69
CA ARG A 21 2.88 -9.67 15.62
C ARG A 21 3.38 -9.03 14.32
N CYS A 22 4.62 -9.29 13.92
CA CYS A 22 5.16 -8.79 12.64
C CYS A 22 4.31 -9.26 11.45
N PHE A 23 3.95 -10.54 11.40
CA PHE A 23 3.08 -11.05 10.32
C PHE A 23 1.67 -10.47 10.40
N ALA A 24 1.12 -10.23 11.58
CA ALA A 24 -0.17 -9.58 11.76
C ALA A 24 -0.17 -8.14 11.23
N LEU A 25 0.92 -7.39 11.43
CA LEU A 25 1.10 -6.05 10.85
C LEU A 25 1.16 -6.10 9.32
N LEU A 26 1.95 -7.02 8.75
CA LEU A 26 2.01 -7.21 7.29
C LEU A 26 0.65 -7.60 6.71
N ARG A 27 -0.14 -8.40 7.43
CA ARG A 27 -1.47 -8.81 7.02
C ARG A 27 -2.46 -7.66 7.07
N SER A 28 -2.48 -6.91 8.16
CA SER A 28 -3.28 -5.69 8.30
C SER A 28 -2.98 -4.69 7.18
N ALA A 29 -1.70 -4.57 6.78
CA ALA A 29 -1.31 -3.72 5.66
C ALA A 29 -1.78 -4.26 4.30
N GLY A 30 -1.83 -5.59 4.16
CA GLY A 30 -2.43 -6.28 3.03
C GLY A 30 -3.93 -5.99 2.91
N ASP A 31 -4.64 -5.96 4.03
CA ASP A 31 -6.06 -5.65 4.09
C ASP A 31 -6.33 -4.19 3.70
N VAL A 32 -5.50 -3.24 4.19
CA VAL A 32 -5.56 -1.84 3.73
C VAL A 32 -5.35 -1.77 2.22
N TRP A 33 -4.32 -2.40 1.68
CA TRP A 33 -4.06 -2.41 0.24
C TRP A 33 -5.24 -2.98 -0.57
N ALA A 34 -5.86 -4.06 -0.08
CA ALA A 34 -7.03 -4.66 -0.70
C ALA A 34 -8.24 -3.72 -0.66
N ALA A 35 -8.49 -3.06 0.47
CA ALA A 35 -9.57 -2.09 0.62
C ALA A 35 -9.43 -0.90 -0.34
N LEU A 36 -8.22 -0.36 -0.51
CA LEU A 36 -7.95 0.72 -1.47
C LEU A 36 -8.26 0.29 -2.92
N ILE A 37 -7.93 -0.96 -3.28
CA ILE A 37 -8.30 -1.55 -4.58
C ILE A 37 -9.83 -1.62 -4.71
N ASP A 38 -10.51 -2.12 -3.70
CA ASP A 38 -11.96 -2.33 -3.73
C ASP A 38 -12.72 -1.01 -3.85
N VAL A 39 -12.31 0.01 -3.09
CA VAL A 39 -12.89 1.36 -3.14
C VAL A 39 -12.82 1.94 -4.56
N ASN A 40 -11.65 1.87 -5.20
CA ASN A 40 -11.52 2.36 -6.56
C ASN A 40 -12.18 1.44 -7.60
N ALA A 41 -12.18 0.13 -7.39
CA ALA A 41 -12.90 -0.80 -8.25
C ALA A 41 -14.41 -0.50 -8.25
N TYR A 42 -14.97 -0.22 -7.07
CA TYR A 42 -16.35 0.23 -6.92
C TYR A 42 -16.59 1.56 -7.64
N ARG A 43 -15.75 2.57 -7.42
CA ARG A 43 -15.86 3.87 -8.10
C ARG A 43 -15.79 3.73 -9.62
N PHE A 44 -14.87 2.92 -10.15
CA PHE A 44 -14.77 2.64 -11.58
C PHE A 44 -16.02 1.95 -12.14
N ALA A 45 -16.58 0.97 -11.44
CA ALA A 45 -17.78 0.27 -11.87
C ALA A 45 -19.00 1.19 -11.96
N HIS A 46 -19.02 2.28 -11.20
CA HIS A 46 -20.11 3.26 -11.16
C HIS A 46 -19.80 4.55 -11.91
N GLY A 47 -18.73 4.60 -12.71
CA GLY A 47 -18.32 5.79 -13.46
C GLY A 47 -17.90 6.98 -12.58
N ALA A 48 -17.70 6.76 -11.27
CA ALA A 48 -17.28 7.79 -10.34
C ALA A 48 -15.79 8.11 -10.47
N ARG A 49 -15.41 9.35 -10.11
CA ARG A 49 -14.01 9.76 -10.08
C ARG A 49 -13.22 8.87 -9.09
N PRO A 50 -12.08 8.28 -9.51
CA PRO A 50 -11.25 7.50 -8.61
C PRO A 50 -10.55 8.39 -7.60
N VAL A 51 -10.25 7.82 -6.42
CA VAL A 51 -9.34 8.43 -5.45
C VAL A 51 -7.92 8.11 -5.90
N ALA A 52 -7.14 9.14 -6.21
CA ALA A 52 -5.87 8.96 -6.91
C ALA A 52 -4.69 9.38 -6.05
N ASN A 53 -4.74 10.58 -5.46
CA ASN A 53 -3.59 11.16 -4.80
C ASN A 53 -3.50 10.83 -3.30
N TYR A 54 -2.30 10.96 -2.76
CA TYR A 54 -1.99 10.65 -1.37
C TYR A 54 -2.88 11.45 -0.40
N GLN A 55 -3.11 12.73 -0.67
CA GLN A 55 -3.90 13.62 0.20
C GLN A 55 -5.37 13.21 0.23
N GLU A 56 -5.96 12.90 -0.93
CA GLU A 56 -7.33 12.38 -1.01
C GLU A 56 -7.46 11.09 -0.21
N TRP A 57 -6.54 10.15 -0.41
CA TRP A 57 -6.56 8.90 0.35
C TRP A 57 -6.36 9.12 1.85
N CYS A 58 -5.47 10.01 2.26
CA CYS A 58 -5.30 10.35 3.68
C CYS A 58 -6.58 10.89 4.33
N ARG A 59 -7.43 11.59 3.57
CA ARG A 59 -8.75 12.01 4.05
C ARG A 59 -9.71 10.81 4.16
N GLU A 60 -9.74 9.94 3.16
CA GLU A 60 -10.60 8.75 3.17
C GLU A 60 -10.24 7.77 4.30
N VAL A 61 -8.95 7.64 4.66
CA VAL A 61 -8.51 6.76 5.76
C VAL A 61 -8.46 7.45 7.13
N ALA A 62 -8.81 8.73 7.22
CA ALA A 62 -8.75 9.46 8.48
C ALA A 62 -9.77 8.87 9.48
N GLY A 63 -9.30 8.57 10.70
CA GLY A 63 -10.15 7.98 11.75
C GLY A 63 -10.45 6.48 11.58
N VAL A 64 -9.96 5.84 10.51
CA VAL A 64 -10.15 4.40 10.30
C VAL A 64 -9.08 3.61 11.06
N ALA A 65 -9.52 2.70 11.92
CA ALA A 65 -8.64 1.76 12.60
C ALA A 65 -8.30 0.58 11.67
N CYS A 66 -7.00 0.29 11.50
CA CYS A 66 -6.51 -0.75 10.60
C CYS A 66 -5.75 -1.83 11.38
N GLY A 67 -6.45 -2.52 12.29
CA GLY A 67 -5.84 -3.48 13.21
C GLY A 67 -4.81 -2.82 14.13
N GLU A 68 -3.63 -3.42 14.25
CA GLU A 68 -2.50 -2.87 15.03
C GLU A 68 -1.65 -1.85 14.26
N LEU A 69 -2.02 -1.46 13.04
CA LEU A 69 -1.22 -0.52 12.25
C LEU A 69 -1.24 0.88 12.87
N SER A 70 -0.06 1.47 12.99
CA SER A 70 0.07 2.89 13.27
C SER A 70 -0.42 3.73 12.09
N VAL A 71 -0.80 4.99 12.35
CA VAL A 71 -1.17 5.96 11.32
C VAL A 71 -0.06 6.10 10.26
N THR A 72 1.20 6.10 10.68
CA THR A 72 2.36 6.15 9.78
C THR A 72 2.40 4.95 8.85
N ALA A 73 2.17 3.73 9.37
CA ALA A 73 2.15 2.53 8.56
C ALA A 73 0.99 2.51 7.56
N VAL A 74 -0.20 2.99 7.95
CA VAL A 74 -1.34 3.15 7.02
C VAL A 74 -1.00 4.15 5.91
N ARG A 75 -0.44 5.31 6.26
CA ARG A 75 0.00 6.33 5.28
C ARG A 75 1.05 5.80 4.32
N SER A 76 1.95 4.93 4.79
CA SER A 76 2.95 4.23 3.97
C SER A 76 2.29 3.38 2.87
N VAL A 77 1.25 2.60 3.21
CA VAL A 77 0.48 1.80 2.23
C VAL A 77 -0.24 2.71 1.22
N VAL A 78 -0.92 3.74 1.73
CA VAL A 78 -1.65 4.73 0.92
C VAL A 78 -0.72 5.42 -0.10
N ARG A 79 0.46 5.83 0.33
CA ARG A 79 1.46 6.45 -0.55
C ARG A 79 1.85 5.52 -1.69
N ARG A 80 2.14 4.26 -1.39
CA ARG A 80 2.51 3.26 -2.41
C ARG A 80 1.36 2.97 -3.38
N TYR A 81 0.13 3.01 -2.91
CA TYR A 81 -1.04 2.88 -3.77
C TYR A 81 -1.14 4.06 -4.75
N SER A 82 -1.01 5.29 -4.24
CA SER A 82 -1.03 6.50 -5.07
C SER A 82 0.08 6.51 -6.13
N GLU A 83 1.30 6.11 -5.74
CA GLU A 83 2.42 5.95 -6.67
C GLU A 83 2.10 4.93 -7.77
N ALA A 84 1.57 3.75 -7.41
CA ALA A 84 1.18 2.72 -8.38
C ALA A 84 0.05 3.18 -9.32
N PHE A 85 -0.90 3.96 -8.78
CA PHE A 85 -1.99 4.53 -9.56
C PHE A 85 -1.47 5.52 -10.60
N PHE A 86 -0.64 6.47 -10.19
CA PHE A 86 -0.10 7.47 -11.10
C PHE A 86 0.89 6.90 -12.11
N GLU A 87 1.68 5.91 -11.72
CA GLU A 87 2.54 5.18 -12.65
C GLU A 87 1.70 4.53 -13.76
N THR A 88 0.60 3.86 -13.38
CA THR A 88 -0.35 3.31 -14.36
C THR A 88 -0.92 4.41 -15.25
N ALA A 89 -1.38 5.53 -14.67
CA ALA A 89 -1.94 6.64 -15.42
C ALA A 89 -0.93 7.23 -16.42
N ARG A 90 0.35 7.31 -16.04
CA ARG A 90 1.44 7.81 -16.87
C ARG A 90 1.70 6.89 -18.06
N ARG A 91 1.71 5.57 -17.85
CA ARG A 91 1.82 4.56 -18.91
C ARG A 91 0.65 4.60 -19.88
N ARG A 92 -0.59 4.70 -19.37
CA ARG A 92 -1.78 4.82 -20.22
C ARG A 92 -1.73 6.08 -21.09
N ARG A 93 -1.27 7.22 -20.56
CA ARG A 93 -1.08 8.46 -21.35
C ARG A 93 -0.04 8.32 -22.46
N ARG A 94 0.91 7.39 -22.34
CA ARG A 94 1.90 7.06 -23.38
C ARG A 94 1.38 6.05 -24.41
N GLY A 95 0.10 5.66 -24.32
CA GLY A 95 -0.49 4.62 -25.17
C GLY A 95 -0.15 3.20 -24.75
N GLU A 96 0.53 3.00 -23.62
CA GLU A 96 0.88 1.67 -23.13
C GLU A 96 -0.35 0.96 -22.52
N ARG A 97 -0.43 -0.36 -22.72
CA ARG A 97 -1.47 -1.20 -22.11
C ARG A 97 -1.15 -1.45 -20.63
N ALA A 98 -1.54 -0.51 -19.77
CA ALA A 98 -1.40 -0.62 -18.31
C ALA A 98 -2.76 -0.74 -17.59
N ARG A 99 -2.79 -1.52 -16.50
CA ARG A 99 -3.96 -1.70 -15.65
C ARG A 99 -3.70 -1.11 -14.27
N TYR A 100 -4.70 -0.44 -13.70
CA TYR A 100 -4.64 0.08 -12.33
C TYR A 100 -4.42 -1.06 -11.32
N PRO A 101 -4.02 -0.77 -10.07
CA PRO A 101 -3.89 -1.79 -9.04
C PRO A 101 -5.14 -2.68 -8.92
N ARG A 102 -4.99 -3.99 -9.16
CA ARG A 102 -6.06 -5.00 -9.05
C ARG A 102 -5.68 -6.20 -8.20
N ARG A 103 -4.38 -6.46 -8.04
CA ARG A 103 -3.88 -7.62 -7.30
C ARG A 103 -3.85 -7.29 -5.80
N LYS A 104 -4.75 -7.93 -5.06
CA LYS A 104 -4.73 -7.96 -3.59
C LYS A 104 -3.50 -8.74 -3.12
N ARG A 105 -2.97 -8.36 -1.95
CA ARG A 105 -1.75 -8.95 -1.37
C ARG A 105 -2.05 -9.35 0.06
N ALA A 106 -1.86 -10.62 0.38
CA ALA A 106 -2.10 -11.16 1.71
C ALA A 106 -1.15 -10.59 2.78
N LEU A 107 0.06 -10.21 2.37
CA LEU A 107 1.07 -9.56 3.19
C LEU A 107 1.60 -8.37 2.40
N PHE A 108 1.62 -7.19 3.03
CA PHE A 108 2.09 -5.97 2.40
C PHE A 108 3.21 -5.31 3.21
N PRO A 109 4.37 -5.03 2.59
CA PRO A 109 5.48 -4.40 3.29
C PRO A 109 5.18 -2.93 3.60
N VAL A 110 5.26 -2.60 4.89
CA VAL A 110 5.17 -1.25 5.43
C VAL A 110 6.56 -0.72 5.78
N ARG A 111 6.73 0.59 5.63
CA ARG A 111 7.92 1.35 6.06
C ARG A 111 7.48 2.43 7.01
#